data_AF-A0A8T4LIJ6-F1
#
_entry.id   AF-A0A8T4LIJ6-F1
#
_cell.length_a   1.000
_cell.length_b   1.000
_cell.length_c   1.000
_cell.angle_alpha   90.00
_cell.angle_beta   90.00
_cell.angle_gamma   90.00
#
_symmetry.space_group_name_H-M   'P 1'
#
loop_
_entity.id
_entity.type
_entity.pdbx_description
1 polymer ?
#
loop_
_entity_poly.entity_id
_entity_poly.type
_entity_poly.pdbx_seq_one_letter_code
_entity_poly.pdbx_strand_id
1 'polypeptide(L)' 'MMKKEDIENISGKLSEIKDALNELESALKYKDASKGARAKIKIINLQSQISRMI' A
#
# COMPACT_ATOMS: atom_id res chain seq x y z
N MET A 1 20.27 -10.31 -11.14
CA MET A 1 19.21 -11.10 -10.48
C MET A 1 18.82 -10.40 -9.20
N MET A 2 17.53 -10.30 -8.90
CA MET A 2 17.00 -9.72 -7.65
C MET A 2 17.37 -10.60 -6.46
N LYS A 3 17.73 -10.02 -5.30
CA LYS A 3 18.08 -10.82 -4.12
C LYS A 3 16.81 -11.31 -3.43
N LYS A 4 16.93 -12.43 -2.69
CA LYS A 4 15.81 -12.99 -1.90
C LYS A 4 15.20 -11.96 -0.93
N GLU A 5 16.05 -11.15 -0.29
CA GLU A 5 15.65 -10.08 0.63
C GLU A 5 14.78 -9.00 -0.05
N ASP A 6 15.07 -8.66 -1.31
CA ASP A 6 14.27 -7.70 -2.07
C ASP A 6 12.85 -8.23 -2.29
N ILE A 7 12.71 -9.53 -2.57
CA ILE A 7 11.41 -10.21 -2.77
C ILE A 7 10.59 -10.24 -1.47
N GLU A 8 11.23 -10.56 -0.34
CA GLU A 8 10.59 -10.55 0.97
C GLU A 8 10.13 -9.14 1.35
N ASN A 9 10.96 -8.13 1.09
CA ASN A 9 10.62 -6.73 1.33
C ASN A 9 9.50 -6.21 0.41
N ILE A 10 9.44 -6.63 -0.86
CA ILE A 10 8.34 -6.30 -1.78
C ILE A 10 7.04 -6.95 -1.29
N SER A 11 7.11 -8.22 -0.88
CA SER A 11 5.96 -8.97 -0.37
C SER A 11 5.37 -8.33 0.89
N GLY A 12 6.21 -7.87 1.82
CA GLY A 12 5.77 -7.10 2.98
C GLY A 12 5.01 -5.82 2.60
N LYS A 13 5.57 -5.02 1.68
CA LYS A 13 4.92 -3.79 1.20
C LYS A 13 3.60 -4.06 0.46
N LEU A 14 3.50 -5.17 -0.27
CA LEU A 14 2.25 -5.59 -0.90
C LEU A 14 1.18 -5.95 0.13
N SER A 15 1.56 -6.58 1.25
CA SER A 15 0.64 -6.82 2.37
C SER A 15 0.13 -5.51 2.97
N GLU A 16 1.00 -4.52 3.17
CA GLU A 16 0.60 -3.20 3.65
C GLU A 16 -0.32 -2.46 2.67
N ILE A 17 -0.11 -2.63 1.35
CA ILE A 17 -1.01 -2.08 0.32
C ILE A 17 -2.41 -2.71 0.45
N LYS A 18 -2.49 -4.03 0.67
CA LYS A 18 -3.76 -4.73 0.89
C LYS A 18 -4.50 -4.16 2.10
N ASP A 19 -3.80 -3.93 3.21
CA ASP A 19 -4.42 -3.32 4.40
C ASP A 19 -4.91 -1.90 4.15
N ALA A 20 -4.11 -1.09 3.44
CA ALA A 20 -4.51 0.27 3.06
C ALA A 20 -5.70 0.29 2.09
N LEU A 21 -5.83 -0.71 1.19
CA LEU A 21 -7.00 -0.88 0.35
C LEU A 21 -8.26 -1.20 1.16
N ASN A 22 -8.15 -2.05 2.19
CA ASN A 22 -9.27 -2.32 3.12
C ASN A 22 -9.69 -1.05 3.88
N GLU A 23 -8.73 -0.23 4.31
CA GLU A 23 -9.02 1.07 4.93
C GLU A 23 -9.74 2.03 3.98
N LEU A 24 -9.33 2.06 2.69
CA LEU A 24 -9.97 2.85 1.65
C LEU A 24 -11.39 2.36 1.38
N GLU A 25 -11.60 1.05 1.27
CA GLU A 25 -12.93 0.46 1.11
C GLU A 25 -13.85 0.84 2.27
N SER A 26 -13.36 0.70 3.51
CA SER A 26 -14.07 1.15 4.72
C SER A 26 -14.41 2.64 4.64
N ALA A 27 -13.44 3.49 4.27
CA ALA A 27 -13.66 4.92 4.15
C ALA A 27 -14.75 5.27 3.12
N LEU A 28 -14.77 4.59 1.97
CA LEU A 28 -15.80 4.74 0.96
C LEU A 28 -17.18 4.32 1.48
N LYS A 29 -17.26 3.18 2.17
CA LYS A 29 -18.49 2.67 2.78
C LYS A 29 -19.10 3.65 3.78
N TYR A 30 -18.26 4.32 4.58
CA TYR A 30 -18.71 5.26 5.61
C TYR A 30 -18.66 6.73 5.18
N LYS A 31 -18.36 7.03 3.90
CA LYS A 31 -18.21 8.40 3.37
C LYS A 31 -17.18 9.25 4.14
N ASP A 32 -16.15 8.61 4.70
CA ASP A 32 -15.06 9.26 5.42
C ASP A 32 -13.95 9.68 4.43
N ALA A 33 -14.09 10.89 3.88
CA ALA A 33 -13.13 11.42 2.92
C ALA A 33 -11.71 11.55 3.49
N SER A 34 -11.57 11.84 4.80
CA SER A 34 -10.26 12.00 5.44
C SER A 34 -9.53 10.66 5.51
N LYS A 35 -10.21 9.62 5.99
CA LYS A 35 -9.66 8.25 6.02
C LYS A 35 -9.33 7.75 4.62
N GLY A 36 -10.19 8.03 3.63
CA GLY A 36 -9.95 7.66 2.24
C GLY A 36 -8.72 8.34 1.64
N ALA A 37 -8.54 9.64 1.90
CA ALA A 37 -7.36 10.37 1.44
C ALA A 37 -6.05 9.82 2.05
N ARG A 38 -6.04 9.52 3.35
CA ARG A 38 -4.86 8.92 4.02
C ARG A 38 -4.53 7.54 3.46
N ALA A 39 -5.53 6.67 3.31
CA ALA A 39 -5.35 5.35 2.74
C ALA A 39 -4.79 5.41 1.30
N LYS A 40 -5.32 6.32 0.48
CA LYS A 40 -4.81 6.58 -0.88
C LYS A 40 -3.35 7.01 -0.89
N ILE A 41 -2.96 7.97 -0.04
CA ILE A 41 -1.56 8.43 0.05
C ILE A 41 -0.64 7.27 0.47
N LYS A 42 -1.07 6.45 1.44
CA LYS A 42 -0.31 5.27 1.89
C LYS A 42 -0.06 4.27 0.75
N ILE A 43 -1.08 3.96 -0.05
CA ILE A 43 -0.96 3.07 -1.22
C ILE A 43 0.07 3.61 -2.22
N ILE A 44 -0.04 4.90 -2.58
CA ILE A 44 0.88 5.52 -3.56
C ILE A 44 2.33 5.48 -3.06
N ASN A 45 2.55 5.76 -1.77
CA ASN A 45 3.89 5.72 -1.18
C ASN A 45 4.49 4.31 -1.22
N LEU A 46 3.72 3.29 -0.87
CA LEU A 46 4.16 1.89 -0.90
C LEU A 46 4.43 1.42 -2.34
N GLN A 47 3.56 1.78 -3.30
CA GLN A 47 3.80 1.50 -4.72
C GLN A 47 5.10 2.16 -5.20
N SER A 48 5.34 3.42 -4.86
CA SER A 48 6.57 4.14 -5.19
C SER A 48 7.82 3.48 -4.61
N GLN A 49 7.73 2.92 -3.39
CA GLN A 49 8.83 2.16 -2.80
C GLN A 49 9.09 0.85 -3.54
N ILE A 50 8.05 0.09 -3.89
CA ILE A 50 8.18 -1.15 -4.67
C ILE A 50 8.81 -0.85 -6.04
N SER A 51 8.36 0.20 -6.74
CA SER A 51 8.91 0.60 -8.03
C SER A 51 10.38 1.00 -7.99
N ARG A 52 10.91 1.43 -6.83
CA ARG A 52 12.36 1.69 -6.66
C ARG A 52 13.18 0.42 -6.40
N MET A 53 12.51 -0.67 -6.01
CA MET A 53 13.15 -1.95 -5.70
C MET A 53 13.22 -2.89 -6.91
N ILE A 54 12.31 -2.72 -7.88
CA ILE A 54 12.27 -3.47 -9.15
C ILE A 54 13.16 -2.79 -10.17
#